data_AF-A0A380FC16-F1
#
_entry.id   AF-A0A380FC16-F1
#
_cell.length_a   1.000
_cell.length_b   1.000
_cell.length_c   1.000
_cell.angle_alpha   90.00
_cell.angle_beta   90.00
_cell.angle_gamma   90.00
#
_symmetry.space_group_name_H-M   'P 1'
#
loop_
_entity.id
_entity.type
_entity.pdbx_description
1 polymer ?
#
loop_
_entity_poly.entity_id
_entity_poly.type
_entity_poly.pdbx_seq_one_letter_code
_entity_poly.pdbx_strand_id
1 'polypeptide(L)'
;MILIVKWFAKKGEIGLTNPTYFNVKTEQKDYTRVPSDWKERFISAYDKELQLWVDGIKHDEITGPSAWDGYMASVTTNACSESRDNGYKVEIKFDEKPSLYQ
;
A
#
# COMPACT_ATOMS: atom_id res chain seq x y z
N MET A 1 3.71 -7.19 11.51
CA MET A 1 4.23 -6.91 10.14
C MET A 1 5.04 -5.64 10.15
N ILE A 2 6.28 -5.66 9.65
CA ILE A 2 7.11 -4.46 9.46
C ILE A 2 7.04 -4.11 7.98
N LEU A 3 6.51 -2.93 7.65
CA LEU A 3 6.52 -2.39 6.29
C LEU A 3 7.67 -1.39 6.19
N ILE A 4 8.64 -1.68 5.32
CA ILE A 4 9.70 -0.75 4.97
C ILE A 4 9.40 -0.24 3.59
N VAL A 5 8.95 1.01 3.52
CA VAL A 5 8.79 1.75 2.26
C VAL A 5 9.77 2.89 2.27
N LYS A 6 10.67 2.91 1.29
CA LYS A 6 11.67 3.96 1.11
C LYS A 6 11.66 4.43 -0.33
N TRP A 7 11.77 5.74 -0.50
CA TRP A 7 11.95 6.38 -1.78
C TRP A 7 13.30 7.09 -1.79
N PHE A 8 14.11 6.82 -2.82
CA PHE A 8 15.44 7.40 -3.00
C PHE A 8 15.41 8.36 -4.18
N ALA A 9 15.69 9.63 -3.91
CA ALA A 9 15.84 10.70 -4.90
C ALA A 9 17.31 11.04 -5.10
N LYS A 10 17.63 11.78 -6.17
CA LYS A 10 19.00 12.24 -6.45
C LYS A 10 19.68 12.99 -5.30
N LYS A 11 18.90 13.61 -4.39
CA LYS A 11 19.41 14.47 -3.31
C LYS A 11 18.96 14.03 -1.90
N GLY A 12 18.33 12.87 -1.74
CA GLY A 12 17.87 12.44 -0.42
C GLY A 12 16.97 11.20 -0.44
N GLU A 13 16.63 10.72 0.76
CA GLU A 13 15.67 9.62 0.94
C GLU A 13 14.46 10.08 1.76
N ILE A 14 13.29 9.49 1.47
CA ILE A 14 12.09 9.59 2.30
C ILE A 14 11.68 8.18 2.67
N GLY A 15 11.49 7.92 3.96
CA GLY A 15 11.07 6.62 4.47
C GLY A 15 9.77 6.72 5.25
N LEU A 16 8.91 5.71 5.12
CA LEU A 16 7.75 5.57 5.97
C LEU A 16 8.20 5.23 7.39
N THR A 17 7.70 5.97 8.37
CA THR A 17 7.97 5.69 9.78
C THR A 17 7.09 4.56 10.29
N ASN A 18 7.62 3.79 11.24
CA ASN A 18 6.82 2.80 11.95
C ASN A 18 5.72 3.48 12.77
N PRO A 19 4.54 2.85 12.94
CA PRO A 19 3.54 3.35 13.88
C PRO A 19 4.14 3.49 15.28
N THR A 20 3.79 4.58 15.95
CA THR A 20 4.29 4.86 17.30
C THR A 20 3.60 3.94 18.30
N TYR A 21 4.39 3.11 18.98
CA TYR A 21 3.98 2.35 20.16
C TYR A 21 4.78 2.84 21.38
N PHE A 22 4.42 2.36 22.57
CA PHE A 22 5.24 2.56 23.75
C PHE A 22 6.61 1.89 23.57
N ASN A 23 7.65 2.54 24.06
CA ASN A 23 9.00 1.98 24.13
C ASN A 23 9.22 1.37 25.51
N VAL A 24 9.82 0.18 25.55
CA VAL A 24 10.19 -0.50 26.80
C VAL A 24 11.70 -0.52 26.90
N LYS A 25 12.23 0.05 27.98
CA LYS A 25 13.66 0.01 28.29
C LYS A 25 13.89 -0.96 29.45
N THR A 26 14.57 -2.07 29.18
CA THR A 26 14.92 -3.08 30.19
C THR A 26 16.19 -3.81 29.75
N GLU A 27 16.96 -4.38 30.69
CA GLU A 27 18.20 -5.11 30.39
C GLU A 27 19.20 -4.33 29.50
N GLN A 28 19.28 -3.00 29.65
CA GLN A 28 20.09 -2.12 28.79
C GLN A 28 19.73 -2.19 27.30
N LYS A 29 18.50 -2.61 26.97
CA LYS A 29 17.95 -2.68 25.61
C LYS A 29 16.73 -1.77 25.48
N ASP A 30 16.48 -1.31 24.26
CA ASP A 30 15.30 -0.53 23.89
C ASP A 30 14.43 -1.36 22.94
N TYR A 31 13.17 -1.55 23.32
CA TYR A 31 12.23 -2.39 22.59
C TYR A 31 11.04 -1.56 22.13
N THR A 32 10.66 -1.74 20.87
CA THR A 32 9.40 -1.23 20.33
C THR A 32 8.51 -2.40 19.95
N ARG A 33 7.23 -2.34 20.34
CA ARG A 33 6.24 -3.35 19.95
C ARG A 33 6.08 -3.40 18.44
N VAL A 34 6.06 -4.60 17.87
CA VAL A 34 5.66 -4.85 16.48
C VAL A 34 4.30 -5.54 16.50
N PRO A 35 3.28 -5.03 15.78
CA PRO A 35 1.96 -5.64 15.73
C PRO A 35 2.01 -7.07 15.19
N SER A 36 1.28 -7.97 15.85
CA SER A 36 1.10 -9.36 15.42
C SER A 36 0.09 -9.50 14.28
N ASP A 37 -0.86 -8.57 14.16
CA ASP A 37 -1.88 -8.55 13.10
C ASP A 37 -1.69 -7.35 12.17
N TRP A 38 -1.96 -7.53 10.88
CA TRP A 38 -1.98 -6.47 9.87
C TRP A 38 -3.13 -5.49 10.09
N LYS A 39 -4.23 -5.93 10.70
CA LYS A 39 -5.41 -5.09 10.97
C LYS A 39 -5.06 -3.89 11.84
N GLU A 40 -4.25 -4.10 12.88
CA GLU A 40 -3.79 -3.02 13.76
C GLU A 40 -3.01 -1.94 13.02
N ARG A 41 -2.34 -2.29 11.91
CA ARG A 41 -1.51 -1.36 11.14
C ARG A 41 -2.34 -0.42 10.27
N PHE A 42 -3.49 -0.87 9.80
CA PHE A 42 -4.28 -0.20 8.76
C PHE A 42 -5.74 0.09 9.18
N ILE A 43 -6.12 -0.19 10.42
CA ILE A 43 -7.51 0.02 10.90
C ILE A 43 -8.04 1.42 10.57
N SER A 44 -7.25 2.46 10.82
CA SER A 44 -7.65 3.84 10.53
C SER A 44 -7.67 4.17 9.04
N ALA A 45 -7.00 3.40 8.19
CA ALA A 45 -7.08 3.55 6.74
C ALA A 45 -8.41 2.99 6.22
N TYR A 46 -8.85 1.83 6.73
CA TYR A 46 -10.15 1.25 6.37
C TYR A 46 -11.32 2.16 6.77
N ASP A 47 -11.29 2.69 8.00
CA ASP A 47 -12.33 3.63 8.46
C ASP A 47 -12.41 4.86 7.55
N LYS A 48 -11.25 5.42 7.15
CA LYS A 48 -11.18 6.59 6.27
C LYS A 48 -11.64 6.28 4.85
N GLU A 49 -11.25 5.14 4.30
CA GLU A 49 -11.65 4.71 2.95
C GLU A 49 -13.18 4.57 2.85
N LEU A 50 -13.79 3.87 3.81
CA LEU A 50 -15.24 3.70 3.84
C LEU A 50 -15.97 5.02 4.05
N GLN A 51 -15.45 5.90 4.93
CA GLN A 51 -16.02 7.22 5.14
C GLN A 51 -15.94 8.09 3.87
N LEU A 52 -14.78 8.08 3.20
CA LEU A 52 -14.57 8.78 1.93
C LEU A 52 -15.59 8.31 0.87
N TRP A 53 -15.81 7.00 0.78
CA TRP A 53 -16.79 6.44 -0.15
C TRP A 53 -18.23 6.86 0.16
N VAL A 54 -18.63 6.80 1.45
CA VAL A 54 -19.97 7.26 1.88
C VAL A 54 -20.17 8.75 1.58
N ASP A 55 -19.17 9.57 1.85
CA ASP A 55 -19.26 11.01 1.60
C ASP A 55 -19.23 11.31 0.11
N GLY A 56 -18.48 10.56 -0.69
CA GLY A 56 -18.47 10.68 -2.15
C GLY A 56 -19.83 10.37 -2.77
N ILE A 57 -20.54 9.34 -2.28
CA ILE A 57 -21.91 9.04 -2.73
C ILE A 57 -22.86 10.20 -2.41
N LYS A 58 -22.74 10.82 -1.24
CA LYS A 58 -23.62 11.94 -0.84
C LYS A 58 -23.42 13.20 -1.69
N HIS A 59 -22.20 13.41 -2.19
CA HIS A 59 -21.84 14.60 -2.97
C HIS A 59 -21.71 14.33 -4.48
N ASP A 60 -22.05 13.12 -4.93
CA ASP A 60 -21.90 12.65 -6.32
C ASP A 60 -20.46 12.78 -6.86
N GLU A 61 -19.48 12.67 -5.96
CA GLU A 61 -18.04 12.72 -6.23
C GLU A 61 -17.36 11.48 -5.64
N ILE A 62 -17.40 10.37 -6.37
CA ILE A 62 -16.68 9.16 -5.95
C ILE A 62 -15.19 9.35 -6.20
N THR A 63 -14.43 9.46 -5.11
CA THR A 63 -12.97 9.56 -5.12
C THR A 63 -12.35 8.29 -4.55
N GLY A 64 -11.20 7.87 -5.07
CA GLY A 64 -10.48 6.68 -4.61
C GLY A 64 -9.99 5.79 -5.75
N PRO A 65 -9.43 4.61 -5.42
CA PRO A 65 -9.01 3.63 -6.41
C PRO A 65 -10.17 3.20 -7.30
N SER A 66 -9.95 3.26 -8.60
CA SER A 66 -10.92 2.90 -9.63
C SER A 66 -10.80 1.44 -10.04
N ALA A 67 -11.74 0.97 -10.87
CA ALA A 67 -11.64 -0.36 -11.48
C ALA A 67 -10.36 -0.51 -12.33
N TRP A 68 -9.85 0.58 -12.92
CA TRP A 68 -8.58 0.56 -13.65
C TRP A 68 -7.39 0.25 -12.75
N ASP A 69 -7.36 0.79 -11.53
CA ASP A 69 -6.30 0.50 -10.56
C ASP A 69 -6.32 -0.99 -10.15
N GLY A 70 -7.51 -1.57 -10.04
CA GLY A 70 -7.70 -3.01 -9.84
C GLY A 70 -7.23 -3.87 -11.03
N TYR A 71 -7.49 -3.43 -12.26
CA TYR A 71 -6.97 -4.08 -13.47
C TYR A 71 -5.43 -4.06 -13.49
N MET A 72 -4.82 -2.90 -13.24
CA MET A 72 -3.36 -2.75 -13.19
C MET A 72 -2.71 -3.61 -12.10
N ALA A 73 -3.32 -3.69 -10.92
CA ALA A 73 -2.87 -4.56 -9.84
C ALA A 73 -2.91 -6.04 -10.24
N SER A 74 -3.96 -6.46 -10.95
CA SER A 74 -4.16 -7.84 -11.41
C SER A 74 -3.14 -8.22 -12.49
N VAL A 75 -2.97 -7.38 -13.51
CA VAL A 75 -1.98 -7.58 -14.58
C VAL A 75 -0.56 -7.67 -14.02
N THR A 76 -0.22 -6.78 -13.08
CA THR A 76 1.09 -6.78 -12.41
C THR A 76 1.29 -8.05 -11.59
N THR A 77 0.27 -8.47 -10.82
CA THR A 77 0.34 -9.67 -9.98
C THR A 77 0.50 -10.93 -10.83
N ASN A 78 -0.16 -11.00 -11.99
CA ASN A 78 0.00 -12.10 -12.93
C ASN A 78 1.45 -12.22 -13.44
N ALA A 79 2.05 -11.10 -13.87
CA ALA A 79 3.45 -11.06 -14.29
C ALA A 79 4.43 -11.42 -13.15
N CYS A 80 4.14 -10.98 -11.91
CA CYS A 80 4.90 -11.37 -10.74
C CYS A 80 4.81 -12.87 -10.44
N SER A 81 3.63 -13.49 -10.62
CA SER A 81 3.48 -14.94 -10.45
C SER A 81 4.28 -15.70 -11.50
N GLU A 82 4.22 -15.30 -12.77
CA GLU A 82 5.02 -15.89 -13.83
C GLU A 82 6.53 -15.74 -13.56
N SER A 83 6.97 -14.56 -13.14
CA SER A 83 8.37 -14.30 -12.82
C SER A 83 8.85 -15.14 -11.63
N ARG A 84 8.02 -15.29 -10.59
CA ARG A 84 8.30 -16.15 -9.44
C ARG A 84 8.50 -17.61 -9.86
N ASP A 85 7.62 -18.12 -10.73
CA ASP A 85 7.61 -19.53 -11.08
C ASP A 85 8.74 -19.90 -12.06
N ASN A 86 9.18 -18.95 -12.89
CA ASN A 86 10.23 -19.19 -13.89
C ASN A 86 11.62 -18.60 -13.55
N GLY A 87 11.70 -17.67 -12.59
CA GLY A 87 12.96 -17.06 -12.14
C GLY A 87 13.57 -16.03 -13.10
N TYR A 88 12.88 -15.65 -14.19
CA TYR A 88 13.33 -14.61 -15.12
C TYR A 88 12.49 -13.33 -15.04
N LYS A 89 13.01 -12.25 -15.62
CA LYS A 89 12.31 -10.97 -15.73
C LYS A 89 11.14 -11.07 -16.70
N VAL A 90 9.93 -10.79 -16.23
CA VAL A 90 8.70 -10.73 -17.06
C VAL A 90 8.36 -9.27 -17.35
N GLU A 91 7.98 -8.98 -18.58
CA GLU A 91 7.47 -7.67 -18.98
C GLU A 91 6.00 -7.52 -18.60
N ILE A 92 5.64 -6.42 -17.95
CA ILE A 92 4.24 -6.11 -17.62
C ILE A 92 3.61 -5.41 -18.82
N LYS A 93 2.65 -6.08 -19.47
CA LYS A 93 1.90 -5.55 -20.62
C LYS A 93 0.48 -5.21 -20.19
N PHE A 94 0.03 -4.00 -20.46
CA PHE A 94 -1.29 -3.48 -20.11
C PHE A 94 -1.81 -2.56 -21.21
N ASP A 95 -3.14 -2.43 -21.31
CA ASP A 95 -3.79 -1.58 -22.30
C ASP A 95 -3.65 -0.09 -21.95
N GLU A 96 -3.88 0.81 -22.92
CA GLU A 96 -3.95 2.25 -22.63
C GLU A 96 -5.11 2.55 -21.68
N LYS A 97 -4.86 3.44 -20.70
CA LYS A 97 -5.87 3.83 -19.71
C LYS A 97 -7.05 4.53 -20.42
N PRO A 98 -8.27 3.94 -20.38
CA PRO A 98 -9.43 4.54 -21.02
C PRO A 98 -9.75 5.93 -20.46
N SER A 99 -10.29 6.83 -21.31
CA SER A 99 -10.69 8.19 -20.92
C SER A 99 -11.71 8.22 -19.77
N LEU A 100 -12.50 7.15 -19.61
CA LEU A 100 -13.45 6.98 -18.51
C LEU A 100 -12.78 7.04 -17.12
N TYR A 101 -11.51 6.61 -17.02
CA TYR A 101 -10.79 6.53 -15.75
C TYR A 101 -9.76 7.66 -15.56
N GLN A 102 -9.65 8.59 -16.52
CA GLN A 102 -8.65 9.67 -16.49
C GLN A 102 -8.98 10.74 -15.47
#